data_AF-A0AAW3W834-F1
#
_entry.id   AF-A0AAW3W834-F1
#
_cell.length_a   1.000
_cell.length_b   1.000
_cell.length_c   1.000
_cell.angle_alpha   90.00
_cell.angle_beta   90.00
_cell.angle_gamma   90.00
#
_symmetry.space_group_name_H-M   'P 1'
#
loop_
_entity.id
_entity.type
_entity.pdbx_description
1 polymer ?
#
loop_
_entity_poly.entity_id
_entity_poly.type
_entity_poly.pdbx_seq_one_letter_code
_entity_poly.pdbx_strand_id
1 'polypeptide(L)'
;MNYDQIEDQVKLAKTGNSESLTKLLLQFKPFIFKTAKNFNIKNYDEYDLVQIGYIALINAVDKYDTSKHSFSSYVYSAIKNVMKYTARENKKHQNTLSINASIDGNCPNDFTEFLQSNENLELDYLEHERILTIQRMVSDLEPDEFELIFFVYYNNFSLTDYAAKKKISYSKIVRKKNFILDKLGSMLRQNIKN
;
A
#
# COMPACT_ATOMS: atom_id res chain seq x y z
N MET A 1 -30.27 2.76 -34.82
CA MET A 1 -28.79 2.81 -34.85
C MET A 1 -28.37 2.46 -36.26
N ASN A 2 -27.70 3.36 -36.98
CA ASN A 2 -27.11 3.03 -38.28
C ASN A 2 -25.72 2.43 -38.01
N TYR A 3 -25.55 1.13 -38.28
CA TYR A 3 -24.33 0.40 -37.92
C TYR A 3 -23.12 0.84 -38.75
N ASP A 4 -23.33 1.14 -40.04
CA ASP A 4 -22.25 1.56 -40.93
C ASP A 4 -21.62 2.88 -40.47
N GLN A 5 -22.47 3.82 -40.03
CA GLN A 5 -22.02 5.08 -39.45
C GLN A 5 -21.17 4.87 -38.19
N ILE A 6 -21.51 3.89 -37.34
CA ILE A 6 -20.74 3.59 -36.13
C ILE A 6 -19.35 3.08 -36.51
N GLU A 7 -19.27 2.13 -37.45
CA GLU A 7 -18.00 1.56 -37.90
C GLU A 7 -17.08 2.65 -38.48
N ASP A 8 -17.63 3.59 -39.25
CA ASP A 8 -16.84 4.70 -39.80
C ASP A 8 -16.35 5.67 -38.73
N GLN A 9 -17.21 6.02 -37.75
CA GLN A 9 -16.78 6.84 -36.60
C GLN A 9 -15.69 6.15 -35.78
N VAL A 10 -15.73 4.82 -35.64
CA VAL A 10 -14.69 4.07 -34.91
C VAL A 10 -13.35 4.12 -35.64
N LYS A 11 -13.34 3.97 -36.96
CA LYS A 11 -12.11 4.11 -37.76
C LYS A 11 -11.49 5.49 -37.62
N LEU A 12 -12.31 6.54 -37.67
CA LEU A 12 -11.84 7.92 -37.47
C LEU A 12 -11.35 8.16 -36.04
N ALA A 13 -12.09 7.69 -35.03
CA ALA A 13 -11.70 7.83 -33.63
C ALA A 13 -10.35 7.14 -33.33
N LYS A 14 -10.09 5.98 -33.93
CA LYS A 14 -8.78 5.28 -33.83
C LYS A 14 -7.61 6.08 -34.38
N THR A 15 -7.84 6.94 -35.37
CA THR A 15 -6.79 7.82 -35.92
C THR A 15 -6.54 9.06 -35.06
N GLY A 16 -7.17 9.16 -33.88
CA GLY A 16 -7.02 10.28 -32.95
C GLY A 16 -8.05 11.39 -33.15
N ASN A 17 -9.09 11.19 -33.96
CA ASN A 17 -10.16 12.17 -34.13
C ASN A 17 -11.04 12.26 -32.87
N SER A 18 -10.86 13.34 -32.12
CA SER A 18 -11.57 13.60 -30.86
C SER A 18 -13.08 13.85 -31.05
N GLU A 19 -13.49 14.42 -32.18
CA GLU A 19 -14.91 14.67 -32.49
C GLU A 19 -15.66 13.35 -32.73
N SER A 20 -15.07 12.43 -33.49
CA SER A 20 -15.61 11.09 -33.71
C SER A 20 -15.70 10.29 -32.41
N LEU A 21 -14.67 10.36 -31.56
CA LEU A 21 -14.71 9.74 -30.24
C LEU A 21 -15.86 10.32 -29.39
N THR A 22 -16.01 11.64 -29.38
CA THR A 22 -17.08 12.33 -28.63
C THR A 22 -18.47 11.89 -29.11
N LYS A 23 -18.67 11.75 -30.43
CA LYS A 23 -19.92 11.23 -31.01
C LYS A 23 -20.22 9.81 -30.53
N LEU A 24 -19.22 8.93 -30.49
CA LEU A 24 -19.38 7.57 -29.96
C LEU A 24 -19.73 7.57 -28.46
N LEU A 25 -19.05 8.39 -27.65
CA LEU A 25 -19.34 8.53 -26.22
C LEU A 25 -20.80 8.95 -25.99
N LEU A 26 -21.29 9.96 -26.72
CA LEU A 26 -22.69 10.41 -26.65
C LEU A 26 -23.68 9.34 -27.12
N GLN A 27 -23.34 8.59 -28.16
CA GLN A 27 -24.21 7.56 -28.72
C GLN A 27 -24.41 6.38 -27.76
N PHE A 28 -23.36 5.95 -27.07
CA PHE A 28 -23.42 4.82 -26.14
C PHE A 28 -23.76 5.24 -24.69
N LYS A 29 -23.78 6.54 -24.39
CA LYS A 29 -24.17 7.10 -23.09
C LYS A 29 -25.43 6.45 -22.50
N PRO A 30 -26.58 6.33 -23.19
CA PRO A 30 -27.78 5.74 -22.61
C PRO A 30 -27.58 4.30 -22.14
N PHE A 31 -26.79 3.51 -22.87
CA PHE A 31 -26.49 2.14 -22.51
C PHE A 31 -25.53 2.04 -21.32
N ILE A 32 -24.54 2.93 -21.24
CA ILE A 32 -23.61 3.01 -20.11
C ILE A 32 -24.38 3.31 -18.83
N PHE A 33 -25.22 4.36 -18.83
CA PHE A 33 -26.05 4.72 -17.68
C PHE A 33 -27.01 3.58 -17.28
N LYS A 34 -27.72 3.00 -18.26
CA LYS A 34 -28.61 1.86 -17.99
C LYS A 34 -27.85 0.68 -17.39
N THR A 35 -26.62 0.42 -17.84
CA THR A 35 -25.82 -0.69 -17.33
C THR A 35 -25.31 -0.37 -15.94
N ALA A 36 -24.75 0.82 -15.70
CA ALA A 36 -24.25 1.26 -14.40
C ALA A 36 -25.32 1.15 -13.31
N LYS A 37 -26.54 1.62 -13.59
CA LYS A 37 -27.68 1.56 -12.67
C LYS A 37 -28.10 0.14 -12.26
N ASN A 38 -27.76 -0.88 -13.04
CA ASN A 38 -28.05 -2.28 -12.70
C ASN A 38 -27.02 -2.90 -11.76
N PHE A 39 -25.96 -2.17 -11.40
CA PHE A 39 -24.93 -2.61 -10.46
C PHE A 39 -25.00 -1.77 -9.19
N ASN A 40 -24.88 -2.45 -8.05
CA ASN A 40 -24.72 -1.81 -6.75
C ASN A 40 -23.42 -2.32 -6.14
N ILE A 41 -22.34 -1.54 -6.29
CA ILE A 41 -20.99 -1.90 -5.87
C ILE A 41 -20.62 -1.01 -4.68
N LYS A 42 -20.33 -1.64 -3.53
CA LYS A 42 -19.92 -0.92 -2.32
C LYS A 42 -18.73 0.01 -2.60
N ASN A 43 -18.77 1.23 -2.06
CA ASN A 43 -17.76 2.28 -2.27
C ASN A 43 -17.70 2.85 -3.70
N TYR A 44 -18.69 2.56 -4.55
CA TYR A 44 -18.85 3.21 -5.84
C TYR A 44 -20.22 3.87 -5.90
N ASP A 45 -20.26 5.11 -6.35
CA ASP A 45 -21.52 5.74 -6.72
C ASP A 45 -21.88 5.44 -8.20
N GLU A 46 -23.07 5.85 -8.62
CA GLU A 46 -23.52 5.63 -10.00
C GLU A 46 -22.61 6.33 -11.02
N TYR A 47 -22.08 7.51 -10.69
CA TYR A 47 -21.22 8.27 -11.59
C TYR A 47 -19.86 7.60 -11.75
N ASP A 48 -19.29 7.02 -10.69
CA ASP A 48 -18.06 6.23 -10.75
C ASP A 48 -18.22 5.06 -11.74
N LEU A 49 -19.34 4.34 -11.65
CA LEU A 49 -19.64 3.23 -12.55
C LEU A 49 -19.83 3.73 -13.99
N VAL A 50 -20.52 4.85 -14.19
CA VAL A 50 -20.66 5.48 -15.52
C VAL A 50 -19.28 5.81 -16.10
N GLN A 51 -18.38 6.37 -15.32
CA GLN A 51 -17.01 6.71 -15.75
C GLN A 51 -16.21 5.46 -16.15
N ILE A 52 -16.32 4.37 -15.37
CA ILE A 52 -15.72 3.08 -15.73
C ILE A 52 -16.26 2.57 -17.07
N GLY A 53 -17.56 2.73 -17.31
CA GLY A 53 -18.20 2.39 -18.58
C GLY A 53 -17.64 3.20 -19.77
N TYR A 54 -17.43 4.51 -19.59
CA TYR A 54 -16.80 5.34 -20.61
C TYR A 54 -15.35 4.95 -20.90
N ILE A 55 -14.56 4.67 -19.86
CA ILE A 55 -13.18 4.17 -20.02
C ILE A 55 -13.17 2.86 -20.81
N ALA A 56 -14.11 1.95 -20.53
CA ALA A 56 -14.23 0.71 -21.29
C ALA A 56 -14.61 0.93 -22.76
N LEU A 57 -15.46 1.92 -23.06
CA LEU A 57 -15.77 2.31 -24.44
C LEU A 57 -14.54 2.89 -25.15
N ILE A 58 -13.78 3.79 -24.51
CA ILE A 58 -12.54 4.35 -25.09
C ILE A 58 -11.54 3.22 -25.40
N ASN A 59 -11.32 2.32 -24.43
CA ASN A 59 -10.45 1.17 -24.61
C ASN A 59 -10.97 0.21 -25.68
N ALA A 60 -12.28 0.07 -25.83
CA ALA A 60 -12.90 -0.74 -26.86
C ALA A 60 -12.67 -0.13 -28.25
N VAL A 61 -12.79 1.20 -28.41
CA VAL A 61 -12.46 1.87 -29.69
C VAL A 61 -11.04 1.53 -30.10
N ASP A 62 -10.08 1.62 -29.17
CA ASP A 62 -8.67 1.40 -29.46
C ASP A 62 -8.37 -0.07 -29.86
N LYS A 63 -8.94 -1.03 -29.11
CA LYS A 63 -8.69 -2.47 -29.28
C LYS A 63 -9.58 -3.17 -30.29
N TYR A 64 -10.60 -2.48 -30.83
CA TYR A 64 -11.58 -3.10 -31.72
C TYR A 64 -10.95 -3.65 -33.00
N ASP A 65 -11.45 -4.77 -33.49
CA ASP A 65 -10.98 -5.42 -34.70
C ASP A 65 -12.16 -5.59 -35.67
N THR A 66 -12.10 -4.91 -36.80
CA THR A 66 -13.16 -4.87 -37.81
C THR A 66 -13.39 -6.22 -38.50
N SER A 67 -12.47 -7.18 -38.36
CA SER A 67 -12.59 -8.50 -39.00
C SER A 67 -13.51 -9.48 -38.27
N LYS A 68 -13.90 -9.18 -37.02
CA LYS A 68 -14.59 -10.15 -36.14
C LYS A 68 -16.10 -9.97 -36.11
N HIS A 69 -16.58 -8.98 -35.37
CA HIS A 69 -17.98 -8.72 -35.08
C HIS A 69 -18.22 -7.21 -35.10
N SER A 70 -19.48 -6.76 -35.19
CA SER A 70 -19.79 -5.34 -35.16
C SER A 70 -19.33 -4.65 -33.87
N PHE A 71 -18.94 -3.39 -33.99
CA PHE A 71 -18.45 -2.59 -32.87
C PHE A 71 -19.47 -2.50 -31.74
N SER A 72 -20.76 -2.32 -32.09
CA SER A 72 -21.85 -2.26 -31.13
C SER A 72 -21.90 -3.51 -30.24
N SER A 73 -21.85 -4.70 -30.84
CA SER A 73 -21.87 -5.97 -30.09
C SER A 73 -20.63 -6.13 -29.20
N TYR A 74 -19.46 -5.73 -29.72
CA TYR A 74 -18.21 -5.77 -28.99
C TYR A 74 -18.24 -4.83 -27.77
N VAL A 75 -18.65 -3.58 -27.95
CA VAL A 75 -18.66 -2.59 -26.87
C VAL A 75 -19.73 -2.87 -25.82
N TYR A 76 -20.90 -3.39 -26.22
CA TYR A 76 -21.91 -3.84 -25.26
C TYR A 76 -21.37 -4.95 -24.35
N SER A 77 -20.60 -5.88 -24.91
CA SER A 77 -19.92 -6.92 -24.13
C SER A 77 -18.81 -6.34 -23.25
N ALA A 78 -17.99 -5.43 -23.79
CA ALA A 78 -16.88 -4.81 -23.07
C ALA A 78 -17.37 -4.04 -21.83
N ILE A 79 -18.40 -3.20 -21.98
CA ILE A 79 -18.99 -2.44 -20.87
C ILE A 79 -19.61 -3.36 -19.82
N LYS A 80 -20.36 -4.39 -20.22
CA LYS A 80 -20.92 -5.36 -19.25
C LYS A 80 -19.83 -6.13 -18.51
N ASN A 81 -18.75 -6.50 -19.21
CA ASN A 81 -17.66 -7.26 -18.64
C ASN A 81 -16.84 -6.43 -17.66
N VAL A 82 -16.55 -5.16 -17.96
CA VAL A 82 -15.84 -4.29 -17.02
C VAL A 82 -16.64 -4.11 -15.74
N MET A 83 -17.96 -3.90 -15.82
CA MET A 83 -18.81 -3.74 -14.64
C MET A 83 -18.82 -4.99 -13.76
N LYS A 84 -18.92 -6.17 -14.39
CA LYS A 84 -18.79 -7.46 -13.68
C LYS A 84 -17.42 -7.66 -13.06
N TYR A 85 -16.36 -7.25 -13.75
CA TYR A 85 -15.00 -7.32 -13.26
C TYR A 85 -14.81 -6.42 -12.02
N THR A 86 -15.22 -5.15 -12.10
CA THR A 86 -15.23 -4.21 -10.97
C THR A 86 -15.98 -4.79 -9.77
N ALA A 87 -17.17 -5.36 -9.99
CA ALA A 87 -17.94 -5.98 -8.92
C ALA A 87 -17.21 -7.17 -8.27
N ARG A 88 -16.49 -7.98 -9.06
CA ARG A 88 -15.71 -9.12 -8.57
C ARG A 88 -14.49 -8.68 -7.78
N GLU A 89 -13.73 -7.70 -8.28
CA GLU A 89 -12.57 -7.17 -7.57
C GLU A 89 -12.97 -6.51 -6.25
N ASN A 90 -14.13 -5.85 -6.22
CA ASN A 90 -14.61 -5.16 -5.03
C ASN A 90 -15.11 -6.11 -3.93
N LYS A 91 -15.28 -7.42 -4.20
CA LYS A 91 -15.71 -8.40 -3.18
C LYS A 91 -14.78 -8.45 -1.97
N LYS A 92 -13.49 -8.12 -2.14
CA LYS A 92 -12.53 -8.04 -1.02
C LYS A 92 -12.93 -7.01 0.05
N HIS A 93 -13.74 -6.01 -0.31
CA HIS A 93 -14.25 -4.97 0.58
C HIS A 93 -15.66 -5.26 1.13
N GLN A 94 -16.25 -6.41 0.80
CA GLN A 94 -17.62 -6.76 1.20
C GLN A 94 -17.78 -6.68 2.73
N ASN A 95 -16.79 -7.17 3.47
CA ASN A 95 -16.81 -7.22 4.94
C ASN A 95 -16.14 -6.00 5.61
N THR A 96 -15.69 -4.99 4.84
CA THR A 96 -15.11 -3.77 5.42
C THR A 96 -16.20 -2.91 6.05
N LEU A 97 -16.20 -2.76 7.37
CA LEU A 97 -17.15 -1.88 8.04
C LEU A 97 -16.58 -0.45 8.14
N SER A 98 -17.48 0.53 8.16
CA SER A 98 -17.09 1.90 8.52
C SER A 98 -16.76 1.93 10.00
N ILE A 99 -15.68 2.59 10.39
CA ILE A 99 -15.34 2.84 11.79
C ILE A 99 -16.42 3.69 12.49
N ASN A 100 -17.13 4.53 11.73
CA ASN A 100 -18.20 5.37 12.23
C ASN A 100 -19.58 4.67 12.15
N ALA A 101 -19.62 3.37 11.85
CA ALA A 101 -20.89 2.65 11.85
C ALA A 101 -21.33 2.40 13.31
N SER A 102 -22.62 2.62 13.57
CA SER A 102 -23.24 2.28 14.86
C SER A 102 -23.16 0.77 15.10
N ILE A 103 -22.89 0.38 16.34
CA ILE A 103 -22.66 -1.02 16.70
C ILE A 103 -23.96 -1.82 16.76
N ASP A 104 -25.04 -1.21 17.26
CA ASP A 104 -26.36 -1.83 17.42
C ASP A 104 -27.49 -1.02 16.74
N GLY A 105 -27.13 0.06 16.03
CA GLY A 105 -28.06 0.96 15.35
C GLY A 105 -28.79 1.98 16.23
N ASN A 106 -28.65 1.90 17.56
CA ASN A 106 -29.32 2.78 18.52
C ASN A 106 -28.35 3.47 19.51
N CYS A 107 -27.13 2.97 19.65
CA CYS A 107 -26.10 3.59 20.47
C CYS A 107 -25.52 4.84 19.79
N PRO A 108 -25.24 5.91 20.56
CA PRO A 108 -24.49 7.07 20.08
C PRO A 108 -23.04 6.73 19.74
N ASN A 109 -22.50 5.69 20.37
CA ASN A 109 -21.11 5.25 20.22
C ASN A 109 -20.92 4.46 18.92
N ASP A 110 -19.84 4.75 18.21
CA ASP A 110 -19.37 4.00 17.04
C ASP A 110 -18.15 3.12 17.39
N PHE A 111 -17.53 2.49 16.39
CA PHE A 111 -16.37 1.63 16.64
C PHE A 111 -15.13 2.40 17.12
N THR A 112 -15.06 3.71 16.96
CA THR A 112 -13.88 4.51 17.37
C THR A 112 -13.68 4.48 18.88
N GLU A 113 -14.76 4.41 19.65
CA GLU A 113 -14.76 4.31 21.12
C GLU A 113 -14.18 2.99 21.65
N PHE A 114 -14.08 1.97 20.80
CA PHE A 114 -13.58 0.63 21.16
C PHE A 114 -12.16 0.37 20.66
N LEU A 115 -11.57 1.33 19.94
CA LEU A 115 -10.19 1.22 19.49
C LEU A 115 -9.26 1.37 20.69
N GLN A 116 -8.68 0.26 21.12
CA GLN A 116 -7.65 0.27 22.15
C GLN A 116 -6.35 0.86 21.56
N SER A 117 -5.73 1.75 22.32
CA SER A 117 -4.36 2.16 22.03
C SER A 117 -3.43 0.95 22.19
N ASN A 118 -2.50 0.79 21.25
CA ASN A 118 -1.41 -0.17 21.40
C ASN A 118 -0.28 0.37 22.30
N GLU A 119 -0.43 1.58 22.83
CA GLU A 119 0.53 2.16 23.76
C GLU A 119 0.47 1.43 25.10
N ASN A 120 1.64 1.06 25.59
CA ASN A 120 1.79 0.46 26.91
C ASN A 120 2.83 1.28 27.68
N LEU A 121 2.33 2.28 28.43
CA LEU A 121 3.16 3.21 29.20
C LEU A 121 4.12 2.49 30.16
N GLU A 122 3.71 1.36 30.73
CA GLU A 122 4.55 0.56 31.61
C GLU A 122 5.73 -0.04 30.84
N LEU A 123 5.46 -0.68 29.70
CA LEU A 123 6.52 -1.23 28.84
C LEU A 123 7.43 -0.13 28.30
N ASP A 124 6.87 1.02 27.88
CA ASP A 124 7.64 2.15 27.38
C ASP A 124 8.57 2.71 28.47
N TYR A 125 8.08 2.83 29.70
CA TYR A 125 8.88 3.24 30.85
C TYR A 125 10.00 2.25 31.16
N LEU A 126 9.71 0.94 31.17
CA LEU A 126 10.72 -0.11 31.38
C LEU A 126 11.79 -0.12 30.29
N GLU A 127 11.39 0.05 29.03
CA GLU A 127 12.32 0.16 27.91
C GLU A 127 13.19 1.40 28.01
N HIS A 128 12.61 2.54 28.42
CA HIS A 128 13.36 3.77 28.66
C HIS A 128 14.40 3.59 29.79
N GLU A 129 14.03 3.00 30.93
CA GLU A 129 14.98 2.69 32.00
C GLU A 129 16.10 1.74 31.54
N ARG A 130 15.76 0.74 30.71
CA ARG A 130 16.73 -0.18 30.14
C ARG A 130 17.73 0.55 29.24
N ILE A 131 17.24 1.46 28.38
CA ILE A 131 18.08 2.30 27.52
C ILE A 131 19.02 3.17 28.35
N LEU A 132 18.52 3.86 29.38
CA LEU A 132 19.35 4.68 30.27
C LEU A 132 20.43 3.85 30.98
N THR A 133 20.07 2.63 31.39
CA THR A 133 21.02 1.70 32.02
C THR A 133 22.12 1.28 31.06
N ILE A 134 21.77 0.94 29.82
CA ILE A 134 22.74 0.63 28.77
C ILE A 134 23.62 1.85 28.46
N GLN A 135 23.05 3.05 28.37
CA GLN A 135 23.81 4.28 28.10
C GLN A 135 24.85 4.57 29.20
N ARG A 136 24.48 4.37 30.48
CA ARG A 136 25.42 4.47 31.59
C ARG A 136 26.57 3.47 31.45
N MET A 137 26.24 2.19 31.24
CA MET A 137 27.25 1.14 31.08
C MET A 137 28.19 1.38 29.89
N VAL A 138 27.64 1.85 28.77
CA VAL A 138 28.44 2.18 27.58
C VAL A 138 29.34 3.38 27.85
N SER A 139 28.90 4.36 28.65
CA SER A 139 29.72 5.51 29.06
C SER A 139 30.86 5.12 30.01
N ASP A 140 30.69 4.05 30.79
CA ASP A 140 31.71 3.51 31.70
C ASP A 140 32.77 2.62 30.99
N LEU A 141 32.61 2.35 29.68
CA LEU A 141 33.59 1.61 28.90
C LEU A 141 34.88 2.41 28.70
N GLU A 142 36.00 1.71 28.49
CA GLU A 142 37.23 2.38 28.10
C GLU A 142 37.04 3.11 26.76
N PRO A 143 37.73 4.24 26.50
CA PRO A 143 37.56 5.02 25.26
C PRO A 143 37.72 4.17 23.98
N ASP A 144 38.64 3.22 24.05
CA ASP A 144 38.99 2.26 23.00
C ASP A 144 37.91 1.18 22.78
N GLU A 145 37.13 0.85 23.80
CA GLU A 145 35.99 -0.07 23.76
C GLU A 145 34.73 0.65 23.27
N PHE A 146 34.47 1.84 23.82
CA PHE A 146 33.38 2.71 23.42
C PHE A 146 33.44 3.04 21.93
N GLU A 147 34.63 3.43 21.42
CA GLU A 147 34.82 3.77 20.01
C GLU A 147 34.39 2.61 19.10
N LEU A 148 34.78 1.37 19.42
CA LEU A 148 34.41 0.19 18.64
C LEU A 148 32.89 -0.03 18.63
N ILE A 149 32.23 0.05 19.79
CA ILE A 149 30.76 -0.14 19.89
C ILE A 149 30.02 1.00 19.16
N PHE A 150 30.45 2.24 19.32
CA PHE A 150 29.84 3.40 18.67
C PHE A 150 29.94 3.33 17.14
N PHE A 151 31.10 2.96 16.58
CA PHE A 151 31.22 2.83 15.12
C PHE A 151 30.36 1.68 14.58
N VAL A 152 30.34 0.54 15.25
CA VAL A 152 29.63 -0.66 14.76
C VAL A 152 28.11 -0.54 14.92
N TYR A 153 27.63 -0.10 16.07
CA TYR A 153 26.20 -0.13 16.41
C TYR A 153 25.48 1.21 16.23
N TYR A 154 26.19 2.35 16.29
CA TYR A 154 25.57 3.67 16.11
C TYR A 154 25.80 4.23 14.70
N ASN A 155 26.99 4.03 14.13
CA ASN A 155 27.32 4.53 12.78
C ASN A 155 27.17 3.47 11.68
N ASN A 156 26.69 2.26 12.00
CA ASN A 156 26.52 1.14 11.07
C ASN A 156 27.79 0.77 10.28
N PHE A 157 28.99 0.98 10.83
CA PHE A 157 30.23 0.53 10.19
C PHE A 157 30.32 -0.99 10.24
N SER A 158 30.76 -1.60 9.13
CA SER A 158 31.12 -3.00 9.15
C SER A 158 32.40 -3.22 9.97
N LEU A 159 32.53 -4.42 10.55
CA LEU A 159 33.74 -4.79 11.29
C LEU A 159 34.98 -4.81 10.37
N THR A 160 34.79 -5.04 9.07
CA THR A 160 35.85 -4.95 8.05
C THR A 160 36.30 -3.52 7.80
N ASP A 161 35.38 -2.56 7.75
CA ASP A 161 35.71 -1.14 7.56
C ASP A 161 36.43 -0.57 8.78
N TYR A 162 35.97 -0.94 9.98
CA TYR A 162 36.65 -0.55 11.22
C TYR A 162 38.06 -1.16 11.32
N ALA A 163 38.23 -2.41 10.87
CA ALA A 163 39.54 -3.07 10.78
C ALA A 163 40.50 -2.36 9.85
N ALA A 164 40.03 -1.99 8.66
CA ALA A 164 40.81 -1.21 7.70
C ALA A 164 41.21 0.16 8.28
N LYS A 165 40.27 0.86 8.94
CA LYS A 165 40.49 2.18 9.55
C LYS A 165 41.56 2.16 10.65
N LYS A 166 41.52 1.17 11.54
CA LYS A 166 42.48 1.03 12.65
C LYS A 166 43.75 0.28 12.29
N LYS A 167 43.85 -0.31 11.08
CA LYS A 167 44.94 -1.19 10.64
C LYS A 167 45.16 -2.37 11.59
N ILE A 168 44.07 -2.95 12.09
CA ILE A 168 44.07 -4.11 12.99
C ILE A 168 43.46 -5.32 12.27
N SER A 169 43.97 -6.52 12.54
CA SER A 169 43.39 -7.76 11.98
C SER A 169 41.92 -7.91 12.37
N TYR A 170 41.09 -8.30 11.39
CA TYR A 170 39.66 -8.56 11.56
C TYR A 170 39.36 -9.49 12.75
N SER A 171 40.09 -10.59 12.87
CA SER A 171 39.89 -11.57 13.95
C SER A 171 40.12 -10.97 15.35
N LYS A 172 41.03 -9.98 15.47
CA LYS A 172 41.29 -9.28 16.73
C LYS A 172 40.12 -8.35 17.10
N ILE A 173 39.52 -7.68 16.13
CA ILE A 173 38.34 -6.82 16.35
C ILE A 173 37.10 -7.65 16.71
N VAL A 174 36.89 -8.80 16.07
CA VAL A 174 35.79 -9.71 16.45
C VAL A 174 35.93 -10.18 17.90
N ARG A 175 37.14 -10.59 18.31
CA ARG A 175 37.41 -10.97 19.71
C ARG A 175 37.19 -9.80 20.67
N LYS A 176 37.68 -8.60 20.33
CA LYS A 176 37.49 -7.39 21.14
C LYS A 176 36.00 -7.05 21.29
N LYS A 177 35.23 -7.09 20.19
CA LYS A 177 33.77 -6.86 20.21
C LYS A 177 33.05 -7.85 21.13
N ASN A 178 33.32 -9.15 20.96
CA ASN A 178 32.66 -10.18 21.78
C ASN A 178 33.01 -10.01 23.26
N PHE A 179 34.28 -9.71 23.59
CA PHE A 179 34.70 -9.40 24.95
C PHE A 179 33.93 -8.21 25.55
N ILE A 180 33.75 -7.13 24.79
CA ILE A 180 32.98 -5.96 25.25
C ILE A 180 31.50 -6.32 25.46
N LEU A 181 30.89 -7.11 24.57
CA LEU A 181 29.51 -7.57 24.73
C LEU A 181 29.34 -8.48 25.95
N ASP A 182 30.30 -9.36 26.22
CA ASP A 182 30.29 -10.22 27.41
C ASP A 182 30.44 -9.39 28.71
N LYS A 183 31.28 -8.35 28.68
CA LYS A 183 31.45 -7.37 29.76
C LYS A 183 30.14 -6.62 30.03
N LEU A 184 29.52 -6.03 29.00
CA LEU A 184 28.22 -5.35 29.11
C LEU A 184 27.11 -6.29 29.58
N GLY A 185 27.07 -7.52 29.06
CA GLY A 185 26.10 -8.53 29.49
C GLY A 185 26.27 -8.95 30.95
N SER A 186 27.51 -8.95 31.47
CA SER A 186 27.78 -9.24 32.88
C SER A 186 27.39 -8.08 33.79
N MET A 187 27.62 -6.83 33.36
CA MET A 187 27.17 -5.62 34.05
C MET A 187 25.63 -5.55 34.15
N LEU A 188 24.92 -5.89 33.06
CA LEU A 188 23.46 -5.98 33.05
C LEU A 188 22.92 -7.01 34.05
N ARG A 189 23.52 -8.20 34.13
CA ARG A 189 23.10 -9.25 35.07
C ARG A 189 23.34 -8.89 36.54
N GLN A 190 24.34 -8.04 36.83
CA GLN A 190 24.61 -7.57 38.20
C GLN A 190 23.60 -6.52 38.64
N ASN A 191 23.16 -5.62 37.73
CA ASN A 191 22.16 -4.60 38.04
C ASN A 191 20.73 -5.16 38.23
N ILE A 192 20.40 -6.33 37.70
CA ILE A 192 19.07 -6.97 37.89
C ILE A 192 18.96 -7.68 39.26
N LYS A 193 20.09 -7.93 39.94
CA LYS A 193 20.12 -8.64 41.24
C LYS A 193 20.06 -7.72 42.47
N ASN A 194 20.15 -6.41 42.27
CA ASN A 194 19.97 -5.39 43.31
C ASN A 194 18.61 -4.72 43.14
#